data_AF-A0A1G1DDZ6-F1
#
_entry.id   AF-A0A1G1DDZ6-F1
#
_cell.length_a   1.000
_cell.length_b   1.000
_cell.length_c   1.000
_cell.angle_alpha   90.00
_cell.angle_beta   90.00
_cell.angle_gamma   90.00
#
_symmetry.space_group_name_H-M   'P 1'
#
loop_
_entity.id
_entity.type
_entity.pdbx_description
1 polymer ?
#
loop_
_entity_poly.entity_id
_entity_poly.type
_entity_poly.pdbx_seq_one_letter_code
_entity_poly.pdbx_strand_id
1 'polypeptide(L)'
;MAQDYPYMMSNNKIGPILQKTMTAAKPLKFTHDFLKKLGFTSTNDRAIIPLLKKLHFLNDDGSPTEYYNRLKDKNDLPYVLGERMRDLYSDLFTINTDIHNASDDEIKGAIGRVTGQDETQVSRFFATLKALLAIAKFGEAPQKIEKKKEEAVKTDIETPKQKKEEHKPSFHYNIQIHLPATTEVSVYNAIFKSLKDNLLI
;
A
#
# COMPACT_ATOMS: atom_id res chain seq x y z
N MET A 1 -2.60 12.82 23.66
CA MET A 1 -4.07 12.75 23.55
C MET A 1 -4.43 11.30 23.24
N ALA A 2 -5.53 10.77 23.77
CA ALA A 2 -5.93 9.40 23.48
C ALA A 2 -6.14 9.21 21.96
N GLN A 3 -5.46 8.24 21.36
CA GLN A 3 -5.62 7.90 19.95
C GLN A 3 -6.96 7.16 19.81
N ASP A 4 -7.89 7.67 19.01
CA ASP A 4 -9.16 6.98 18.73
C ASP A 4 -9.02 6.15 17.45
N TYR A 5 -9.05 4.83 17.61
CA TYR A 5 -8.91 3.89 16.50
C TYR A 5 -10.28 3.60 15.84
N PRO A 6 -10.32 3.41 14.51
CA PRO A 6 -11.57 3.04 13.88
C PRO A 6 -11.99 1.62 14.28
N TYR A 7 -13.29 1.41 14.47
CA TYR A 7 -13.86 0.07 14.63
C TYR A 7 -15.10 -0.12 13.75
N MET A 8 -15.38 -1.39 13.46
CA MET A 8 -16.61 -1.81 12.79
C MET A 8 -17.25 -2.96 13.58
N MET A 9 -18.58 -3.04 13.57
CA MET A 9 -19.30 -4.15 14.20
C MET A 9 -19.34 -5.38 13.27
N SER A 10 -19.46 -5.16 11.96
CA SER A 10 -19.47 -6.22 10.94
C SER A 10 -18.07 -6.53 10.39
N ASN A 11 -17.10 -6.83 11.27
CA ASN A 11 -15.69 -7.06 10.88
C ASN A 11 -15.50 -8.16 9.82
N ASN A 12 -16.37 -9.17 9.81
CA ASN A 12 -16.38 -10.23 8.79
C ASN A 12 -16.70 -9.73 7.37
N LYS A 13 -17.20 -8.50 7.21
CA LYS A 13 -17.50 -7.88 5.91
C LYS A 13 -16.33 -7.08 5.33
N ILE A 14 -15.28 -6.78 6.11
CA ILE A 14 -14.12 -6.02 5.63
C ILE A 14 -13.48 -6.69 4.41
N GLY A 15 -13.14 -7.99 4.52
CA GLY A 15 -12.58 -8.76 3.41
C GLY A 15 -13.46 -8.78 2.15
N PRO A 16 -14.75 -9.19 2.26
CA PRO A 16 -15.68 -9.14 1.15
C PRO A 16 -15.84 -7.75 0.50
N ILE A 17 -15.85 -6.67 1.28
CA ILE A 17 -15.94 -5.30 0.75
C ILE A 17 -14.69 -4.95 -0.06
N LEU A 18 -13.49 -5.27 0.46
CA LEU A 18 -12.24 -5.04 -0.27
C LEU A 18 -12.19 -5.84 -1.58
N GLN A 19 -12.63 -7.10 -1.55
CA GLN A 19 -12.72 -7.94 -2.76
C GLN A 19 -13.70 -7.39 -3.80
N LYS A 20 -14.89 -6.93 -3.38
CA LYS A 20 -15.85 -6.30 -4.28
C LYS A 20 -15.32 -4.98 -4.85
N THR A 21 -14.61 -4.21 -4.03
CA THR A 21 -13.94 -2.97 -4.42
C THR A 21 -12.90 -3.21 -5.52
N MET A 22 -12.16 -4.31 -5.44
CA MET A 22 -11.21 -4.73 -6.48
C MET A 22 -11.88 -4.93 -7.84
N THR A 23 -13.03 -5.61 -7.86
CA THR A 23 -13.78 -5.90 -9.09
C THR A 23 -14.63 -4.74 -9.61
N ALA A 24 -14.99 -3.78 -8.74
CA ALA A 24 -15.86 -2.68 -9.10
C ALA A 24 -15.14 -1.59 -9.90
N ALA A 25 -15.91 -0.80 -10.64
CA ALA A 25 -15.41 0.44 -11.22
C ALA A 25 -15.01 1.41 -10.10
N LYS A 26 -13.93 2.19 -10.31
CA LYS A 26 -13.51 3.22 -9.35
C LYS A 26 -14.63 4.27 -9.26
N PRO A 27 -15.24 4.50 -8.09
CA PRO A 27 -16.27 5.52 -7.96
C PRO A 27 -15.64 6.91 -7.92
N LEU A 28 -16.41 7.95 -8.29
CA LEU A 28 -16.02 9.34 -8.02
C LEU A 28 -15.90 9.59 -6.51
N LYS A 29 -16.86 9.05 -5.74
CA LYS A 29 -16.86 9.08 -4.28
C LYS A 29 -17.36 7.76 -3.72
N PHE A 30 -16.65 7.22 -2.74
CA PHE A 30 -17.06 6.04 -2.01
C PHE A 30 -18.09 6.44 -0.94
N THR A 31 -19.36 6.42 -1.31
CA THR A 31 -20.50 6.80 -0.45
C THR A 31 -21.26 5.59 0.07
N HIS A 32 -22.21 5.81 0.98
CA HIS A 32 -23.14 4.75 1.40
C HIS A 32 -23.95 4.17 0.24
N ASP A 33 -24.28 4.97 -0.78
CA ASP A 33 -25.00 4.49 -1.97
C ASP A 33 -24.13 3.52 -2.78
N PHE A 34 -22.84 3.85 -2.95
CA PHE A 34 -21.89 2.95 -3.59
C PHE A 34 -21.73 1.63 -2.81
N LEU A 35 -21.63 1.72 -1.47
CA LEU A 35 -21.55 0.54 -0.62
C LEU A 35 -22.77 -0.39 -0.77
N LYS A 36 -23.98 0.19 -0.88
CA LYS A 36 -25.21 -0.56 -1.17
C LYS A 36 -25.17 -1.22 -2.54
N LYS A 37 -24.68 -0.52 -3.58
CA LYS A 37 -24.49 -1.08 -4.93
C LYS A 37 -23.52 -2.26 -4.97
N LEU A 38 -22.54 -2.30 -4.07
CA LEU A 38 -21.64 -3.45 -3.90
C LEU A 38 -22.30 -4.65 -3.20
N GLY A 39 -23.52 -4.49 -2.69
CA GLY A 39 -24.30 -5.54 -2.00
C GLY A 39 -24.27 -5.46 -0.47
N PHE A 40 -23.76 -4.37 0.11
CA PHE A 40 -23.65 -4.19 1.56
C PHE A 40 -24.64 -3.11 2.04
N THR A 41 -25.76 -3.54 2.61
CA THR A 41 -26.88 -2.65 2.99
C THR A 41 -27.01 -2.43 4.49
N SER A 42 -26.28 -3.18 5.32
CA SER A 42 -26.40 -3.10 6.77
C SER A 42 -25.90 -1.75 7.31
N THR A 43 -26.52 -1.26 8.37
CA THR A 43 -26.06 -0.06 9.08
C THR A 43 -24.66 -0.25 9.66
N ASN A 44 -24.32 -1.47 10.08
CA ASN A 44 -23.00 -1.79 10.64
C ASN A 44 -21.89 -1.72 9.59
N ASP A 45 -22.20 -1.97 8.32
CA ASP A 45 -21.22 -1.95 7.22
C ASP A 45 -20.78 -0.52 6.89
N ARG A 46 -21.57 0.50 7.26
CA ARG A 46 -21.28 1.90 6.96
C ARG A 46 -19.97 2.38 7.60
N ALA A 47 -19.57 1.77 8.71
CA ALA A 47 -18.31 2.08 9.38
C ALA A 47 -17.06 1.70 8.56
N ILE A 48 -17.20 0.99 7.43
CA ILE A 48 -16.10 0.77 6.50
C ILE A 48 -15.60 2.09 5.87
N ILE A 49 -16.47 3.07 5.68
CA ILE A 49 -16.10 4.34 5.06
C ILE A 49 -15.14 5.14 5.96
N PRO A 50 -15.46 5.44 7.24
CA PRO A 50 -14.51 6.10 8.12
C PRO A 50 -13.24 5.27 8.34
N LEU A 51 -13.32 3.93 8.35
CA LEU A 51 -12.15 3.06 8.40
C LEU A 51 -11.22 3.25 7.18
N LEU A 52 -11.77 3.23 5.96
CA LEU A 52 -11.00 3.46 4.74
C LEU A 52 -10.43 4.88 4.65
N LYS A 53 -11.11 5.88 5.22
CA LYS A 53 -10.57 7.24 5.37
C LYS A 53 -9.38 7.27 6.33
N LYS A 54 -9.49 6.66 7.50
CA LYS A 54 -8.38 6.55 8.48
C LYS A 54 -7.17 5.78 7.94
N LEU A 55 -7.40 4.80 7.06
CA LEU A 55 -6.34 4.11 6.32
C LEU A 55 -5.83 4.89 5.10
N HIS A 56 -6.37 6.09 4.82
CA HIS A 56 -6.05 6.94 3.66
C HIS A 56 -6.26 6.30 2.29
N PHE A 57 -7.13 5.29 2.21
CA PHE A 57 -7.66 4.83 0.92
C PHE A 57 -8.69 5.81 0.35
N LEU A 58 -9.33 6.58 1.23
CA LEU A 58 -10.27 7.61 0.85
C LEU A 58 -9.81 8.94 1.44
N ASN A 59 -10.02 10.02 0.71
CA ASN A 59 -9.91 11.37 1.22
C ASN A 59 -11.09 11.71 2.14
N ASP A 60 -11.01 12.83 2.85
CA ASP A 60 -12.07 13.31 3.74
C ASP A 60 -13.41 13.52 3.01
N ASP A 61 -13.36 13.89 1.73
CA ASP A 61 -14.53 14.07 0.87
C ASP A 61 -15.09 12.75 0.31
N GLY A 62 -14.44 11.62 0.60
CA GLY A 62 -14.79 10.28 0.14
C GLY A 62 -14.25 9.93 -1.26
N SER A 63 -13.43 10.78 -1.88
CA SER A 63 -12.78 10.44 -3.16
C SER A 63 -11.67 9.39 -2.96
N PRO A 64 -11.48 8.43 -3.88
CA PRO A 64 -10.45 7.40 -3.72
C PRO A 64 -9.04 7.92 -4.07
N THR A 65 -8.07 7.58 -3.22
CA THR A 65 -6.67 8.02 -3.31
C THR A 65 -5.83 7.12 -4.24
N GLU A 66 -4.53 7.41 -4.38
CA GLU A 66 -3.59 6.52 -5.08
C GLU A 66 -3.46 5.16 -4.40
N TYR A 67 -3.49 5.10 -3.06
CA TYR A 67 -3.51 3.84 -2.32
C TYR A 67 -4.75 2.99 -2.62
N TYR A 68 -5.89 3.62 -2.94
CA TYR A 68 -7.08 2.90 -3.37
C TYR A 68 -6.92 2.27 -4.75
N ASN A 69 -6.18 2.90 -5.65
CA ASN A 69 -5.89 2.31 -6.96
C ASN A 69 -5.11 1.00 -6.78
N ARG A 70 -4.17 0.97 -5.82
CA ARG A 70 -3.39 -0.22 -5.45
C ARG A 70 -4.25 -1.35 -4.86
N LEU A 71 -5.34 -1.03 -4.14
CA LEU A 71 -6.31 -2.04 -3.69
C LEU A 71 -7.00 -2.79 -4.85
N LYS A 72 -6.98 -2.25 -6.07
CA LYS A 72 -7.55 -2.93 -7.24
C LYS A 72 -6.66 -4.05 -7.78
N ASP A 73 -5.39 -4.08 -7.41
CA ASP A 73 -4.51 -5.19 -7.76
C ASP A 73 -4.55 -6.25 -6.66
N LYS A 74 -4.97 -7.47 -7.02
CA LYS A 74 -5.05 -8.61 -6.10
C LYS A 74 -3.71 -8.91 -5.41
N ASN A 75 -2.59 -8.70 -6.11
CA ASN A 75 -1.27 -9.00 -5.58
C ASN A 75 -0.76 -7.89 -4.65
N ASP A 76 -1.12 -6.63 -4.91
CA ASP A 76 -0.67 -5.48 -4.13
C ASP A 76 -1.61 -5.15 -2.95
N LEU A 77 -2.91 -5.49 -3.06
CA LEU A 77 -3.91 -5.31 -2.00
C LEU A 77 -3.41 -5.69 -0.59
N PRO A 78 -2.87 -6.89 -0.35
CA PRO A 78 -2.40 -7.25 1.00
C PRO A 78 -1.22 -6.38 1.47
N TYR A 79 -0.33 -5.94 0.57
CA TYR A 79 0.86 -5.15 0.92
C TYR A 79 0.52 -3.69 1.15
N VAL A 80 -0.28 -3.06 0.27
CA VAL A 80 -0.74 -1.68 0.49
C VAL A 80 -1.59 -1.61 1.76
N LEU A 81 -2.38 -2.64 2.07
CA LEU A 81 -3.10 -2.69 3.34
C LEU A 81 -2.15 -2.73 4.54
N GLY A 82 -1.13 -3.57 4.52
CA GLY A 82 -0.11 -3.63 5.57
C GLY A 82 0.65 -2.31 5.75
N GLU A 83 1.02 -1.65 4.64
CA GLU A 83 1.64 -0.33 4.65
C GLU A 83 0.75 0.72 5.34
N ARG A 84 -0.52 0.82 4.92
CA ARG A 84 -1.47 1.78 5.51
C ARG A 84 -1.83 1.45 6.96
N MET A 85 -1.82 0.17 7.34
CA MET A 85 -1.98 -0.24 8.73
C MET A 85 -0.80 0.16 9.61
N ARG A 86 0.44 0.05 9.12
CA ARG A 86 1.61 0.54 9.87
C ARG A 86 1.53 2.03 10.17
N ASP A 87 1.02 2.80 9.22
CA ASP A 87 0.84 4.25 9.40
C ASP A 87 -0.26 4.56 10.44
N LEU A 88 -1.45 3.97 10.28
CA LEU A 88 -2.59 4.19 11.18
C LEU A 88 -2.33 3.72 12.63
N TYR A 89 -1.65 2.59 12.78
CA TYR A 89 -1.36 1.96 14.08
C TYR A 89 0.12 2.13 14.48
N SER A 90 0.79 3.18 14.01
CA SER A 90 2.22 3.43 14.23
C SER A 90 2.64 3.39 15.70
N ASP A 91 1.78 3.86 16.61
CA ASP A 91 2.01 3.78 18.06
C ASP A 91 2.09 2.32 18.56
N LEU A 92 1.27 1.41 18.01
CA LEU A 92 1.35 -0.02 18.35
C LEU A 92 2.66 -0.65 17.87
N PHE A 93 3.09 -0.30 16.64
CA PHE A 93 4.36 -0.76 16.08
C PHE A 93 5.58 -0.17 16.79
N THR A 94 5.43 0.99 17.44
CA THR A 94 6.46 1.60 18.29
C THR A 94 6.64 0.84 19.60
N ILE A 95 5.54 0.31 20.17
CA ILE A 95 5.58 -0.54 21.37
C ILE A 95 6.20 -1.90 21.06
N ASN A 96 5.77 -2.52 19.95
CA ASN A 96 6.30 -3.79 19.49
C ASN A 96 6.38 -3.77 17.96
N THR A 97 7.60 -3.81 17.41
CA THR A 97 7.83 -3.79 15.96
C THR A 97 7.14 -4.96 15.24
N ASP A 98 6.95 -6.07 15.95
CA ASP A 98 6.29 -7.28 15.45
C ASP A 98 4.88 -7.47 16.03
N ILE A 99 4.19 -6.39 16.42
CA ILE A 99 2.83 -6.45 17.01
C ILE A 99 1.81 -7.18 16.14
N HIS A 100 2.05 -7.23 14.83
CA HIS A 100 1.21 -7.93 13.88
C HIS A 100 1.26 -9.47 14.00
N ASN A 101 2.30 -10.02 14.65
CA ASN A 101 2.44 -11.45 14.97
C ASN A 101 2.28 -11.76 16.47
N ALA A 102 2.04 -10.74 17.30
CA ALA A 102 1.86 -10.89 18.73
C ALA A 102 0.55 -11.63 19.08
N SER A 103 0.44 -12.09 20.32
CA SER A 103 -0.78 -12.75 20.81
C SER A 103 -1.95 -11.78 20.92
N ASP A 104 -3.18 -12.32 20.87
CA ASP A 104 -4.42 -11.54 21.00
C ASP A 104 -4.42 -10.64 22.26
N ASP A 105 -3.89 -11.15 23.39
CA ASP A 105 -3.85 -10.43 24.66
C ASP A 105 -2.80 -9.32 24.67
N GLU A 106 -1.64 -9.55 24.07
CA GLU A 106 -0.60 -8.51 23.91
C GLU A 106 -1.10 -7.36 23.04
N ILE A 107 -1.77 -7.66 21.94
CA ILE A 107 -2.33 -6.64 21.03
C ILE A 107 -3.40 -5.82 21.78
N LYS A 108 -4.31 -6.47 22.50
CA LYS A 108 -5.32 -5.77 23.32
C LYS A 108 -4.67 -4.91 24.41
N GLY A 109 -3.66 -5.42 25.11
CA GLY A 109 -2.93 -4.66 26.12
C GLY A 109 -2.24 -3.42 25.53
N ALA A 110 -1.61 -3.55 24.37
CA ALA A 110 -1.01 -2.42 23.64
C ALA A 110 -2.06 -1.39 23.21
N ILE A 111 -3.19 -1.83 22.65
CA ILE A 111 -4.32 -0.95 22.30
C ILE A 111 -4.83 -0.21 23.54
N GLY A 112 -5.03 -0.90 24.66
CA GLY A 112 -5.46 -0.27 25.91
C GLY A 112 -4.47 0.80 26.40
N ARG A 113 -3.16 0.52 26.31
CA ARG A 113 -2.11 1.48 26.69
C ARG A 113 -2.07 2.73 25.80
N VAL A 114 -2.29 2.58 24.49
CA VAL A 114 -2.24 3.69 23.53
C VAL A 114 -3.53 4.53 23.56
N THR A 115 -4.68 3.86 23.61
CA THR A 115 -5.99 4.51 23.49
C THR A 115 -6.56 4.96 24.84
N GLY A 116 -6.13 4.36 25.96
CA GLY A 116 -6.67 4.62 27.29
C GLY A 116 -8.16 4.29 27.44
N GLN A 117 -8.73 3.49 26.54
CA GLN A 117 -10.15 3.12 26.54
C GLN A 117 -10.44 1.91 27.43
N ASP A 118 -11.72 1.66 27.71
CA ASP A 118 -12.17 0.50 28.46
C ASP A 118 -12.07 -0.82 27.66
N GLU A 119 -12.15 -1.95 28.36
CA GLU A 119 -11.98 -3.29 27.80
C GLU A 119 -12.98 -3.60 26.65
N THR A 120 -14.20 -3.07 26.72
CA THR A 120 -15.21 -3.29 25.67
C THR A 120 -14.80 -2.59 24.39
N GLN A 121 -14.34 -1.34 24.50
CA GLN A 121 -13.92 -0.55 23.36
C GLN A 121 -12.59 -1.05 22.78
N VAL A 122 -11.64 -1.44 23.62
CA VAL A 122 -10.39 -2.12 23.21
C VAL A 122 -10.71 -3.40 22.43
N SER A 123 -11.67 -4.21 22.90
CA SER A 123 -12.08 -5.43 22.20
C SER A 123 -12.67 -5.16 20.81
N ARG A 124 -13.39 -4.04 20.64
CA ARG A 124 -13.94 -3.62 19.32
C ARG A 124 -12.84 -3.18 18.35
N PHE A 125 -11.88 -2.39 18.83
CA PHE A 125 -10.70 -2.01 18.04
C PHE A 125 -9.92 -3.25 17.64
N PHE A 126 -9.66 -4.14 18.58
CA PHE A 126 -8.95 -5.40 18.36
C PHE A 126 -9.64 -6.26 17.30
N ALA A 127 -10.97 -6.43 17.37
CA ALA A 127 -11.70 -7.24 16.39
C ALA A 127 -11.59 -6.68 14.96
N THR A 128 -11.55 -5.35 14.82
CA THR A 128 -11.37 -4.67 13.53
C THR A 128 -9.93 -4.84 13.03
N LEU A 129 -8.95 -4.60 13.91
CA LEU A 129 -7.53 -4.79 13.61
C LEU A 129 -7.23 -6.23 13.18
N LYS A 130 -7.74 -7.23 13.91
CA LYS A 130 -7.56 -8.65 13.60
C LYS A 130 -8.13 -9.02 12.23
N ALA A 131 -9.29 -8.46 11.86
CA ALA A 131 -9.87 -8.68 10.54
C ALA A 131 -9.02 -8.06 9.42
N LEU A 132 -8.35 -6.93 9.67
CA LEU A 132 -7.41 -6.33 8.73
C LEU A 132 -6.10 -7.12 8.64
N LEU A 133 -5.55 -7.56 9.78
CA LEU A 133 -4.34 -8.39 9.85
C LEU A 133 -4.48 -9.71 9.10
N ALA A 134 -5.68 -10.31 9.11
CA ALA A 134 -5.96 -11.54 8.35
C ALA A 134 -5.83 -11.36 6.82
N ILE A 135 -5.86 -10.12 6.32
CA ILE A 135 -5.77 -9.79 4.89
C ILE A 135 -4.41 -9.17 4.56
N ALA A 136 -3.86 -8.38 5.48
CA ALA A 136 -2.64 -7.63 5.29
C ALA A 136 -1.40 -8.53 5.23
N LYS A 137 -0.41 -8.10 4.45
CA LYS A 137 0.95 -8.65 4.45
C LYS A 137 1.93 -7.53 4.75
N PHE A 138 2.84 -7.81 5.67
CA PHE A 138 3.88 -6.87 6.10
C PHE A 138 5.20 -7.31 5.46
N GLY A 139 5.75 -6.47 4.60
CA GLY A 139 6.94 -6.79 3.80
C GLY A 139 6.97 -5.99 2.51
N GLU A 140 7.97 -6.21 1.67
CA GLU A 140 8.03 -5.60 0.36
C GLU A 140 6.99 -6.23 -0.57
N ALA A 141 6.16 -5.40 -1.20
CA ALA A 141 5.32 -5.86 -2.30
C ALA A 141 6.21 -6.42 -3.41
N PRO A 142 5.79 -7.50 -4.11
CA PRO A 142 6.49 -7.93 -5.32
C PRO A 142 6.54 -6.73 -6.25
N GLN A 143 7.73 -6.21 -6.53
CA GLN A 143 7.92 -4.97 -7.27
C GLN A 143 7.15 -5.03 -8.59
N LYS A 144 5.99 -4.37 -8.62
CA LYS A 144 5.37 -3.99 -9.87
C LYS A 144 6.13 -2.75 -10.29
N ILE A 145 6.89 -2.86 -11.37
CA ILE A 145 7.60 -1.76 -12.01
C ILE A 145 6.55 -0.74 -12.47
N GLU A 146 6.08 0.09 -11.55
CA GLU A 146 5.25 1.24 -11.88
C GLU A 146 6.19 2.34 -12.30
N LYS A 147 6.37 2.43 -13.63
CA LYS A 147 6.88 3.63 -14.29
C LYS A 147 6.10 4.82 -13.74
N LYS A 148 6.76 5.61 -12.89
CA LYS A 148 6.31 6.94 -12.49
C LYS A 148 6.01 7.71 -13.78
N LYS A 149 4.72 7.90 -14.05
CA LYS A 149 4.23 8.64 -15.21
C LYS A 149 4.35 10.12 -14.86
N GLU A 150 5.49 10.72 -15.18
CA GLU A 150 5.58 12.17 -15.36
C GLU A 150 4.97 12.50 -16.72
N GLU A 151 3.91 13.30 -16.69
CA GLU A 151 3.24 13.80 -17.89
C GLU A 151 4.12 14.82 -18.61
N ALA A 152 4.52 14.50 -19.85
CA ALA A 152 4.85 15.48 -20.88
C ALA A 152 4.43 14.95 -22.27
N VAL A 153 3.33 15.52 -22.74
CA VAL A 153 2.77 15.71 -24.10
C VAL A 153 3.57 15.20 -25.34
N LYS A 154 2.86 14.39 -26.18
CA LYS A 154 2.92 14.13 -27.66
C LYS A 154 4.27 13.65 -28.27
N THR A 155 4.34 12.55 -29.03
CA THR A 155 3.83 12.36 -30.41
C THR A 155 4.00 10.88 -30.82
N ASP A 156 3.21 10.43 -31.81
CA ASP A 156 3.16 9.12 -32.47
C ASP A 156 4.50 8.36 -32.65
N ILE A 157 4.42 7.01 -32.61
CA ILE A 157 4.71 6.07 -33.72
C ILE A 157 4.87 4.63 -33.16
N GLU A 158 4.01 3.75 -33.71
CA GLU A 158 4.16 2.31 -33.99
C GLU A 158 4.65 1.28 -32.95
N THR A 159 3.72 0.37 -32.65
CA THR A 159 3.97 -1.00 -32.21
C THR A 159 4.80 -1.79 -33.24
N PRO A 160 5.72 -2.66 -32.78
CA PRO A 160 5.77 -4.01 -33.35
C PRO A 160 5.66 -5.14 -32.32
N LYS A 161 5.05 -6.23 -32.80
CA LYS A 161 4.81 -7.53 -32.15
C LYS A 161 6.10 -8.27 -31.75
N GLN A 162 5.98 -8.94 -30.59
CA GLN A 162 6.44 -10.30 -30.25
C GLN A 162 7.91 -10.72 -30.49
N LYS A 163 8.55 -11.17 -29.40
CA LYS A 163 9.24 -12.47 -29.38
C LYS A 163 9.36 -13.03 -27.96
N LYS A 164 8.96 -14.29 -27.80
CA LYS A 164 9.38 -15.16 -26.68
C LYS A 164 10.88 -15.38 -26.85
N GLU A 165 11.67 -14.97 -25.88
CA GLU A 165 13.06 -15.39 -25.75
C GLU A 165 13.34 -15.83 -24.32
N GLU A 166 14.21 -16.83 -24.26
CA GLU A 166 14.47 -17.73 -23.16
C GLU A 166 15.00 -17.02 -21.92
N HIS A 167 14.69 -17.57 -20.76
CA HIS A 167 15.20 -17.11 -19.47
C HIS A 167 16.72 -17.28 -19.40
N LYS A 168 17.48 -16.30 -19.89
CA LYS A 168 18.84 -16.04 -19.42
C LYS A 168 18.73 -15.27 -18.10
N PRO A 169 19.46 -15.67 -17.04
CA PRO A 169 19.53 -14.86 -15.82
C PRO A 169 20.14 -13.50 -16.19
N SER A 170 19.34 -12.44 -16.12
CA SER A 170 19.80 -11.08 -16.36
C SER A 170 20.29 -10.48 -15.04
N PHE A 171 21.61 -10.44 -14.89
CA PHE A 171 22.25 -9.78 -13.75
C PHE A 171 22.12 -8.27 -13.94
N HIS A 172 21.35 -7.63 -13.06
CA HIS A 172 21.21 -6.18 -13.03
C HIS A 172 22.17 -5.62 -11.97
N TYR A 173 23.16 -4.83 -12.41
CA TYR A 173 24.10 -4.13 -11.54
C TYR A 173 23.73 -2.65 -11.48
N ASN A 174 23.56 -2.11 -10.27
CA ASN A 174 23.44 -0.67 -10.04
C ASN A 174 24.81 -0.13 -9.62
N ILE A 175 25.41 0.72 -10.45
CA ILE A 175 26.71 1.34 -10.19
C ILE A 175 26.50 2.84 -10.00
N GLN A 176 26.87 3.36 -8.82
CA GLN A 176 26.88 4.79 -8.54
C GLN A 176 28.32 5.32 -8.64
N ILE A 177 28.53 6.32 -9.48
CA ILE A 177 29.85 6.89 -9.76
C ILE A 177 29.85 8.36 -9.37
N HIS A 178 30.74 8.74 -8.46
CA HIS A 178 31.01 10.13 -8.16
C HIS A 178 32.03 10.67 -9.17
N LEU A 179 31.59 11.61 -10.00
CA LEU A 179 32.49 12.25 -10.96
C LEU A 179 33.38 13.27 -10.23
N PRO A 180 34.67 13.38 -10.61
CA PRO A 180 35.57 14.38 -10.05
C PRO A 180 35.13 15.79 -10.47
N ALA A 181 35.31 16.77 -9.58
CA ALA A 181 35.03 18.18 -9.84
C ALA A 181 36.14 18.81 -10.72
N THR A 182 36.25 18.35 -11.96
CA THR A 182 37.17 18.88 -12.98
C THR A 182 36.38 19.57 -14.09
N THR A 183 36.98 20.57 -14.72
CA THR A 183 36.45 21.25 -15.92
C THR A 183 36.97 20.63 -17.22
N GLU A 184 37.91 19.69 -17.14
CA GLU A 184 38.56 19.07 -18.29
C GLU A 184 37.67 17.99 -18.92
N VAL A 185 37.12 18.27 -20.10
CA VAL A 185 36.23 17.36 -20.86
C VAL A 185 36.91 16.03 -21.19
N SER A 186 38.22 16.04 -21.42
CA SER A 186 39.02 14.85 -21.72
C SER A 186 38.99 13.81 -20.59
N VAL A 187 38.88 14.24 -19.33
CA VAL A 187 38.82 13.34 -18.17
C VAL A 187 37.49 12.61 -18.12
N TYR A 188 36.38 13.32 -18.33
CA TYR A 188 35.05 12.69 -18.42
C TYR A 188 34.99 11.69 -19.58
N ASN A 189 35.51 12.05 -20.75
CA ASN A 189 35.54 11.17 -21.92
C ASN A 189 36.35 9.89 -21.66
N ALA A 190 37.48 9.98 -20.96
CA ALA A 190 38.27 8.81 -20.58
C ALA A 190 37.52 7.90 -19.60
N ILE A 191 36.81 8.48 -18.62
CA ILE A 191 35.98 7.73 -17.66
C ILE A 191 34.86 7.00 -18.41
N PHE A 192 34.09 7.68 -19.25
CA PHE A 192 32.98 7.06 -19.99
C PHE A 192 33.45 6.01 -21.00
N LYS A 193 34.59 6.24 -21.66
CA LYS A 193 35.19 5.25 -22.56
C LYS A 193 35.60 3.99 -21.79
N SER A 194 36.27 4.14 -20.64
CA SER A 194 36.64 3.02 -19.78
C SER A 194 35.42 2.25 -19.26
N LEU A 195 34.36 2.95 -18.87
CA LEU A 195 33.09 2.32 -18.44
C LEU A 195 32.45 1.52 -19.57
N LYS A 196 32.41 2.09 -20.78
CA LYS A 196 31.87 1.42 -21.96
C LYS A 196 32.65 0.13 -22.26
N ASP A 197 33.97 0.19 -22.25
CA ASP A 197 34.84 -0.94 -22.61
C ASP A 197 34.80 -2.07 -21.57
N ASN A 198 34.49 -1.78 -20.30
CA ASN A 198 34.54 -2.76 -19.21
C ASN A 198 33.17 -3.24 -18.69
N LEU A 199 32.09 -2.47 -18.90
CA LEU A 199 30.75 -2.81 -18.39
C LEU A 199 29.80 -3.32 -19.48
N LEU A 200 30.12 -3.12 -20.76
CA LEU A 200 29.41 -3.70 -21.89
C LEU A 200 30.23 -4.88 -22.42
N ILE A 201 30.14 -6.03 -21.76
CA ILE A 201 30.55 -7.32 -22.32
C ILE A 201 29.40 -7.89 -23.15
#